data_AF-A0A6L7WLL7-F1
#
_entry.id   AF-A0A6L7WLL7-F1
#
_cell.length_a   1.000
_cell.length_b   1.000
_cell.length_c   1.000
_cell.angle_alpha   90.00
_cell.angle_beta   90.00
_cell.angle_gamma   90.00
#
_symmetry.space_group_name_H-M   'P 1'
#
loop_
_entity.id
_entity.type
_entity.pdbx_description
1 polymer ?
#
loop_
_entity_poly.entity_id
_entity_poly.type
_entity_poly.pdbx_seq_one_letter_code
_entity_poly.pdbx_strand_id
1 'polypeptide(L)'
;MTMTMRLSAVALLSVLAVSGAWAQTGSDRAVTEAQYEQWKAELTNWGRWGANDEIGALNLITPAKRLEAVALVEEGFTVSLAGDADTVEAVDNPYPYEHEMVGISSDRISVRYHGISHTHLDAVAHINDDGVFYNGYAPDADTVIANGHA
;
A
#
# COMPACT_ATOMS: atom_id res chain seq x y z
N MET A 1 -16.67 1.05 71.88
CA MET A 1 -15.99 -0.20 72.27
C MET A 1 -16.95 -1.32 71.89
N THR A 2 -16.70 -2.21 70.93
CA THR A 2 -15.44 -2.81 70.46
C THR A 2 -15.63 -3.26 69.00
N MET A 3 -14.58 -3.10 68.20
CA MET A 3 -14.47 -3.51 66.81
C MET A 3 -14.10 -5.00 66.75
N THR A 4 -14.77 -5.81 65.96
CA THR A 4 -14.28 -7.14 65.57
C THR A 4 -14.29 -7.25 64.05
N MET A 5 -13.09 -7.16 63.46
CA MET A 5 -12.79 -7.47 62.07
C MET A 5 -13.14 -8.93 61.76
N ARG A 6 -13.86 -9.16 60.66
CA ARG A 6 -13.89 -10.45 59.98
C ARG A 6 -13.12 -10.31 58.67
N LEU A 7 -11.96 -10.95 58.58
CA LEU A 7 -11.30 -11.21 57.30
C LEU A 7 -12.21 -12.15 56.50
N SER A 8 -12.63 -11.73 55.31
CA SER A 8 -13.19 -12.62 54.30
C SER A 8 -12.15 -12.75 53.18
N ALA A 9 -11.61 -13.95 53.01
CA ALA A 9 -10.72 -14.29 51.92
C ALA A 9 -11.51 -14.26 50.60
N VAL A 10 -11.10 -13.39 49.67
CA VAL A 10 -11.63 -13.36 48.31
C VAL A 10 -10.85 -14.42 47.51
N ALA A 11 -11.51 -15.53 47.20
CA ALA A 11 -11.03 -16.46 46.20
C ALA A 11 -11.25 -15.84 44.81
N LEU A 12 -10.16 -15.46 44.12
CA LEU A 12 -10.20 -15.11 42.70
C LEU A 12 -10.51 -16.39 41.90
N LEU A 13 -11.74 -16.54 41.43
CA LEU A 13 -12.03 -17.40 40.29
C LEU A 13 -11.64 -16.63 39.02
N SER A 14 -10.50 -16.98 38.46
CA SER A 14 -10.12 -16.64 37.09
C SER A 14 -11.07 -17.33 36.11
N VAL A 15 -12.09 -16.60 35.64
CA VAL A 15 -12.80 -16.96 34.42
C VAL A 15 -11.84 -16.72 33.26
N LEU A 16 -11.04 -17.74 32.94
CA LEU A 16 -10.40 -17.87 31.63
C LEU A 16 -11.52 -18.04 30.60
N ALA A 17 -12.07 -16.90 30.15
CA ALA A 17 -12.86 -16.86 28.94
C ALA A 17 -11.99 -17.43 27.81
N VAL A 18 -12.53 -18.44 27.13
CA VAL A 18 -11.91 -19.23 26.08
C VAL A 18 -11.41 -18.31 24.96
N SER A 19 -10.14 -17.91 25.04
CA SER A 19 -9.39 -17.26 23.96
C SER A 19 -8.88 -18.32 22.98
N GLY A 20 -9.78 -19.14 22.46
CA GLY A 20 -9.40 -20.30 21.65
C GLY A 20 -10.41 -20.54 20.55
N ALA A 21 -10.53 -19.62 19.58
CA ALA A 21 -11.06 -19.89 18.24
C ALA A 21 -11.10 -18.66 17.31
N TRP A 22 -10.02 -17.89 17.12
CA TRP A 22 -9.84 -17.09 15.89
C TRP A 22 -8.34 -16.87 15.58
N ALA A 23 -7.50 -17.88 15.79
CA ALA A 23 -6.27 -17.92 15.00
C ALA A 23 -6.72 -18.21 13.57
N GLN A 24 -6.37 -17.35 12.61
CA GLN A 24 -6.59 -17.65 11.19
C GLN A 24 -5.99 -19.04 10.95
N THR A 25 -6.83 -20.05 10.74
CA THR A 25 -6.36 -21.34 10.23
C THR A 25 -5.67 -21.04 8.92
N GLY A 26 -4.35 -21.26 8.86
CA GLY A 26 -3.59 -21.14 7.62
C GLY A 26 -4.33 -21.95 6.56
N SER A 27 -4.59 -21.33 5.42
CA SER A 27 -5.19 -22.04 4.30
C SER A 27 -4.25 -23.18 3.89
N ASP A 28 -4.69 -24.44 4.03
CA ASP A 28 -4.00 -25.63 3.50
C ASP A 28 -3.89 -25.63 1.96
N ARG A 29 -4.33 -24.56 1.28
CA ARG A 29 -4.17 -24.40 -0.16
C ARG A 29 -2.79 -23.83 -0.46
N ALA A 30 -1.79 -24.69 -0.47
CA ALA A 30 -0.51 -24.37 -1.10
C ALA A 30 -0.76 -24.08 -2.58
N VAL A 31 -0.33 -22.90 -3.05
CA VAL A 31 -0.35 -22.54 -4.48
C VAL A 31 0.88 -23.15 -5.12
N THR A 32 0.70 -24.00 -6.13
CA THR A 32 1.81 -24.53 -6.92
C THR A 32 2.27 -23.52 -7.96
N GLU A 33 3.53 -23.64 -8.41
CA GLU A 33 4.06 -22.83 -9.52
C GLU A 33 3.17 -22.92 -10.77
N ALA A 34 2.75 -24.15 -11.15
CA ALA A 34 1.85 -24.35 -12.28
C ALA A 34 0.50 -23.62 -12.11
N GLN A 35 -0.04 -23.57 -10.89
CA GLN A 35 -1.27 -22.81 -10.61
C GLN A 35 -1.03 -21.31 -10.72
N TYR A 36 0.10 -20.80 -10.23
CA TYR A 36 0.46 -19.40 -10.37
C TYR A 36 0.60 -19.00 -11.85
N GLU A 37 1.31 -19.78 -12.65
CA GLU A 37 1.46 -19.55 -14.09
C GLU A 37 0.10 -19.58 -14.81
N GLN A 38 -0.78 -20.52 -14.45
CA GLN A 38 -2.14 -20.56 -14.97
C GLN A 38 -2.93 -19.29 -14.61
N TRP A 39 -2.84 -18.81 -13.37
CA TRP A 39 -3.54 -17.61 -12.93
C TRP A 39 -3.03 -16.33 -13.58
N LYS A 40 -1.75 -16.20 -13.89
CA LYS A 40 -1.25 -15.05 -14.66
C LYS A 40 -1.97 -14.91 -16.01
N ALA A 41 -2.28 -16.04 -16.65
CA ALA A 41 -3.03 -16.06 -17.90
C ALA A 41 -4.55 -15.86 -17.71
N GLU A 42 -5.14 -16.47 -16.68
CA GLU A 42 -6.60 -16.45 -16.47
C GLU A 42 -7.11 -15.20 -15.75
N LEU A 43 -6.31 -14.66 -14.81
CA LEU A 43 -6.69 -13.57 -13.90
C LEU A 43 -6.01 -12.26 -14.30
N THR A 44 -6.18 -11.88 -15.57
CA THR A 44 -5.60 -10.67 -16.14
C THR A 44 -6.66 -9.67 -16.62
N ASN A 45 -6.33 -8.38 -16.56
CA ASN A 45 -7.10 -7.31 -17.21
C ASN A 45 -6.52 -6.92 -18.59
N TRP A 46 -5.48 -7.61 -19.09
CA TRP A 46 -4.91 -7.30 -20.40
C TRP A 46 -5.98 -7.42 -21.49
N GLY A 47 -5.98 -6.45 -22.41
CA GLY A 47 -6.99 -6.34 -23.46
C GLY A 47 -8.37 -5.89 -23.00
N ARG A 48 -8.68 -5.80 -21.70
CA ARG A 48 -10.01 -5.40 -21.20
C ARG A 48 -10.46 -4.03 -21.72
N TRP A 49 -9.53 -3.09 -21.84
CA TRP A 49 -9.77 -1.73 -22.34
C TRP A 49 -9.14 -1.46 -23.71
N GLY A 50 -8.72 -2.52 -24.42
CA GLY A 50 -8.08 -2.44 -25.72
C GLY A 50 -6.59 -2.78 -25.69
N ALA A 51 -6.07 -3.16 -26.86
CA ALA A 51 -4.68 -3.65 -27.01
C ALA A 51 -3.61 -2.56 -26.79
N ASN A 52 -4.00 -1.27 -26.87
CA ASN A 52 -3.11 -0.13 -26.67
C ASN A 52 -3.43 0.63 -25.37
N ASP A 53 -4.16 0.02 -24.44
CA ASP A 53 -4.43 0.64 -23.14
C ASP A 53 -3.16 0.65 -22.28
N GLU A 54 -2.89 1.80 -21.67
CA GLU A 54 -1.69 2.06 -20.85
C GLU A 54 -2.03 2.47 -19.41
N ILE A 55 -3.32 2.58 -19.06
CA ILE A 55 -3.73 3.11 -17.74
C ILE A 55 -4.50 2.10 -16.87
N GLY A 56 -4.83 0.93 -17.42
CA GLY A 56 -5.36 -0.20 -16.66
C GLY A 56 -6.62 0.14 -15.87
N ALA A 57 -6.67 -0.24 -14.59
CA ALA A 57 -7.84 -0.05 -13.74
C ALA A 57 -8.23 1.43 -13.53
N LEU A 58 -7.37 2.41 -13.87
CA LEU A 58 -7.75 3.83 -13.87
C LEU A 58 -8.90 4.12 -14.86
N ASN A 59 -9.10 3.28 -15.87
CA ASN A 59 -10.27 3.34 -16.76
C ASN A 59 -11.62 3.20 -16.02
N LEU A 60 -11.63 2.64 -14.80
CA LEU A 60 -12.84 2.56 -13.98
C LEU A 60 -13.23 3.92 -13.36
N ILE A 61 -12.34 4.91 -13.36
CA ILE A 61 -12.58 6.26 -12.85
C ILE A 61 -13.25 7.12 -13.93
N THR A 62 -14.49 6.75 -14.26
CA THR A 62 -15.30 7.43 -15.28
C THR A 62 -15.81 8.80 -14.82
N PRO A 63 -16.26 9.69 -15.74
CA PRO A 63 -16.91 10.94 -15.35
C PRO A 63 -18.11 10.74 -14.41
N ALA A 64 -18.93 9.70 -14.65
CA ALA A 64 -20.04 9.36 -13.77
C ALA A 64 -19.55 8.96 -12.36
N LYS A 65 -18.51 8.13 -12.27
CA LYS A 65 -17.92 7.73 -10.99
C LYS A 65 -17.35 8.93 -10.21
N ARG A 66 -16.77 9.90 -10.91
CA ARG A 66 -16.29 11.16 -10.30
C ARG A 66 -17.44 11.98 -9.73
N LEU A 67 -18.57 12.08 -10.45
CA LEU A 67 -19.77 12.77 -9.93
C LEU A 67 -20.37 12.06 -8.72
N GLU A 68 -20.41 10.72 -8.73
CA GLU A 68 -20.83 9.92 -7.56
C GLU A 68 -19.93 10.21 -6.35
N ALA A 69 -18.61 10.27 -6.54
CA ALA A 69 -17.67 10.58 -5.47
C ALA A 69 -17.86 12.01 -4.92
N VAL A 70 -18.08 13.00 -5.79
CA VAL A 70 -18.36 14.39 -5.37
C VAL A 70 -19.65 14.48 -4.56
N ALA A 71 -20.67 13.69 -4.92
CA ALA A 71 -21.94 13.67 -4.19
C ALA A 71 -21.84 13.14 -2.74
N LEU A 72 -20.71 12.53 -2.36
CA LEU A 72 -20.44 12.10 -0.98
C LEU A 72 -19.99 13.24 -0.06
N VAL A 73 -19.65 14.42 -0.59
CA VAL A 73 -19.21 15.55 0.22
C VAL A 73 -20.42 16.23 0.87
N GLU A 74 -20.49 16.19 2.20
CA GLU A 74 -21.56 16.83 2.98
C GLU A 74 -21.09 18.13 3.67
N GLU A 75 -19.96 18.07 4.37
CA GLU A 75 -19.47 19.18 5.22
C GLU A 75 -18.36 20.01 4.58
N GLY A 76 -17.71 19.50 3.51
CA GLY A 76 -16.55 20.14 2.89
C GLY A 76 -15.28 20.12 3.75
N PHE A 77 -15.26 19.34 4.84
CA PHE A 77 -14.06 19.14 5.65
C PHE A 77 -13.05 18.24 4.92
N THR A 78 -11.77 18.64 4.94
CA THR A 78 -10.69 17.94 4.24
C THR A 78 -9.69 17.36 5.23
N VAL A 79 -9.29 16.11 5.00
CA VAL A 79 -8.21 15.43 5.74
C VAL A 79 -7.09 15.10 4.76
N SER A 80 -5.86 15.49 5.09
CA SER A 80 -4.69 15.04 4.34
C SER A 80 -4.42 13.57 4.62
N LEU A 81 -4.24 12.78 3.56
CA LEU A 81 -3.75 11.39 3.65
C LEU A 81 -2.26 11.27 3.34
N ALA A 82 -1.59 12.39 3.04
CA ALA A 82 -0.15 12.43 2.87
C ALA A 82 0.53 12.38 4.24
N GLY A 83 1.55 11.53 4.36
CA GLY A 83 2.51 11.61 5.45
C GLY A 83 3.34 12.89 5.32
N ASP A 84 3.79 13.42 6.46
CA ASP A 84 4.71 14.55 6.47
C ASP A 84 6.02 14.18 5.75
N ALA A 85 6.61 15.16 5.08
CA ALA A 85 7.90 14.97 4.41
C ALA A 85 8.99 14.73 5.45
N ASP A 86 9.36 13.46 5.63
CA ASP A 86 10.43 13.08 6.55
C ASP A 86 11.81 13.26 5.89
N THR A 87 12.57 14.19 6.45
CA THR A 87 13.93 14.56 6.02
C THR A 87 15.02 13.87 6.83
N VAL A 88 14.67 12.96 7.74
CA VAL A 88 15.64 12.29 8.63
C VAL A 88 15.91 10.87 8.14
N GLU A 89 17.18 10.55 7.93
CA GLU A 89 17.59 9.18 7.60
C GLU A 89 17.38 8.25 8.80
N ALA A 90 16.70 7.13 8.56
CA ALA A 90 16.41 6.12 9.57
C ALA A 90 16.41 4.72 8.95
N VAL A 91 16.33 3.68 9.79
CA VAL A 91 16.29 2.28 9.34
C VAL A 91 15.08 2.01 8.43
N ASP A 92 13.95 2.61 8.74
CA ASP A 92 12.69 2.59 7.98
C ASP A 92 12.56 3.77 7.00
N ASN A 93 13.53 4.69 6.98
CA ASN A 93 13.62 5.77 6.00
C ASN A 93 15.05 5.95 5.45
N PRO A 94 15.55 4.99 4.65
CA PRO A 94 16.91 5.04 4.12
C PRO A 94 17.13 6.09 3.03
N TYR A 95 16.05 6.68 2.48
CA TYR A 95 16.11 7.66 1.39
C TYR A 95 15.18 8.85 1.68
N PRO A 96 15.44 9.65 2.73
CA PRO A 96 14.54 10.72 3.15
C PRO A 96 14.32 11.80 2.06
N TYR A 97 13.31 12.65 2.27
CA TYR A 97 13.18 13.87 1.48
C TYR A 97 14.43 14.74 1.65
N GLU A 98 14.94 15.27 0.55
CA GLU A 98 15.98 16.30 0.57
C GLU A 98 15.34 17.67 0.36
N HIS A 99 15.67 18.62 1.23
CA HIS A 99 15.23 20.01 1.11
C HIS A 99 16.44 20.94 1.24
N GLU A 100 16.65 21.76 0.21
CA GLU A 100 17.75 22.71 0.12
C GLU A 100 17.19 24.11 -0.18
N MET A 101 17.43 25.08 0.70
CA MET A 101 17.18 26.50 0.41
C MET A 101 18.26 26.99 -0.57
N VAL A 102 17.89 27.35 -1.80
CA VAL A 102 18.85 27.78 -2.85
C VAL A 102 18.85 29.30 -3.07
N GLY A 103 17.90 30.03 -2.46
CA GLY A 103 17.85 31.48 -2.50
C GLY A 103 16.66 32.06 -1.75
N ILE A 104 16.47 33.37 -1.85
CA ILE A 104 15.26 34.01 -1.32
C ILE A 104 14.07 33.50 -2.12
N SER A 105 13.07 32.94 -1.42
CA SER A 105 11.87 32.37 -2.01
C SER A 105 12.16 31.27 -3.04
N SER A 106 13.25 30.53 -2.87
CA SER A 106 13.65 29.47 -3.80
C SER A 106 14.28 28.29 -3.06
N ASP A 107 13.68 27.13 -3.31
CA ASP A 107 14.05 25.86 -2.69
C ASP A 107 14.25 24.82 -3.79
N ARG A 108 15.10 23.82 -3.51
CA ARG A 108 15.19 22.57 -4.24
C ARG A 108 14.71 21.44 -3.32
N ILE A 109 13.74 20.66 -3.80
CA ILE A 109 13.26 19.46 -3.13
C ILE A 109 13.60 18.27 -4.02
N SER A 110 14.16 17.22 -3.44
CA SER A 110 14.44 15.95 -4.13
C SER A 110 13.78 14.80 -3.38
N VAL A 111 13.22 13.86 -4.13
CA VAL A 111 12.44 12.73 -3.62
C VAL A 111 12.75 11.50 -4.43
N ARG A 112 12.99 10.38 -3.74
CA ARG A 112 13.02 9.06 -4.37
C ARG A 112 11.65 8.42 -4.21
N TYR A 113 10.81 8.49 -5.24
CA TYR A 113 9.41 8.03 -5.18
C TYR A 113 9.26 6.53 -4.92
N HIS A 114 10.24 5.71 -5.28
CA HIS A 114 10.25 4.30 -4.93
C HIS A 114 10.97 4.11 -3.59
N GLY A 115 10.18 4.04 -2.52
CA GLY A 115 10.64 3.87 -1.15
C GLY A 115 9.47 3.64 -0.20
N ILE A 116 9.71 3.02 0.95
CA ILE A 116 8.66 2.67 1.91
C ILE A 116 8.18 3.85 2.78
N SER A 117 8.96 4.94 2.83
CA SER A 117 8.83 5.98 3.85
C SER A 117 7.91 7.14 3.46
N HIS A 118 7.56 7.30 2.19
CA HIS A 118 6.79 8.46 1.71
C HIS A 118 5.47 8.03 1.09
N THR A 119 4.45 8.87 1.19
CA THR A 119 3.18 8.62 0.50
C THR A 119 3.38 8.76 -1.02
N HIS A 120 3.15 7.67 -1.76
CA HIS A 120 3.31 7.63 -3.21
C HIS A 120 2.27 6.72 -3.88
N LEU A 121 2.26 6.74 -5.21
CA LEU A 121 1.53 5.80 -6.06
C LEU A 121 2.53 5.16 -7.01
N ASP A 122 2.50 3.83 -7.08
CA ASP A 122 3.28 3.10 -8.07
C ASP A 122 2.53 3.03 -9.40
N ALA A 123 3.22 3.44 -10.47
CA ALA A 123 2.67 3.35 -11.81
C ALA A 123 2.57 1.88 -12.28
N VAL A 124 1.77 1.62 -13.31
CA VAL A 124 1.71 0.28 -13.95
C VAL A 124 3.05 -0.17 -14.54
N ALA A 125 3.97 0.77 -14.77
CA ALA A 125 5.34 0.54 -15.21
C ALA A 125 6.34 0.34 -14.05
N HIS A 126 5.85 0.18 -12.82
CA HIS A 126 6.71 0.05 -11.65
C HIS A 126 7.36 -1.35 -11.53
N ILE A 127 6.56 -2.40 -11.73
CA ILE A 127 6.99 -3.81 -11.67
C ILE A 127 6.56 -4.52 -12.95
N ASN A 128 7.41 -5.43 -13.46
CA ASN A 128 7.09 -6.34 -14.56
C ASN A 128 7.30 -7.80 -14.15
N ASP A 129 6.76 -8.70 -14.96
CA ASP A 129 7.05 -10.13 -14.94
C ASP A 129 7.76 -10.50 -16.24
N ASP A 130 8.90 -11.19 -16.17
CA ASP A 130 9.73 -11.57 -17.33
C ASP A 130 10.02 -10.43 -18.32
N GLY A 131 10.21 -9.20 -17.82
CA GLY A 131 10.52 -8.04 -18.66
C GLY A 131 9.30 -7.45 -19.39
N VAL A 132 8.09 -7.94 -19.09
CA VAL A 132 6.84 -7.48 -19.72
C VAL A 132 5.95 -6.80 -18.69
N PHE A 133 5.61 -5.53 -18.96
CA PHE A 133 4.70 -4.74 -18.14
C PHE A 133 3.23 -4.95 -18.56
N TYR A 134 2.34 -4.22 -17.89
CA TYR A 134 0.91 -4.21 -18.17
C TYR A 134 0.60 -4.16 -19.68
N ASN A 135 -0.39 -4.95 -20.08
CA ASN A 135 -0.92 -5.05 -21.44
C ASN A 135 0.09 -5.51 -22.51
N GLY A 136 1.16 -6.21 -22.11
CA GLY A 136 2.16 -6.74 -23.03
C GLY A 136 3.24 -5.74 -23.41
N TYR A 137 3.35 -4.61 -22.70
CA TYR A 137 4.38 -3.62 -22.97
C TYR A 137 5.76 -4.17 -22.63
N ALA A 138 6.56 -4.44 -23.67
CA ALA A 138 7.98 -4.73 -23.54
C ALA A 138 8.76 -3.41 -23.70
N PRO A 139 9.56 -3.01 -22.70
CA PRO A 139 10.33 -1.78 -22.79
C PRO A 139 11.50 -1.96 -23.77
N ASP A 140 11.98 -0.85 -24.33
CA ASP A 140 13.18 -0.86 -25.17
C ASP A 140 14.43 -1.13 -24.32
N ALA A 141 15.05 -2.28 -24.54
CA ALA A 141 16.23 -2.75 -23.80
C ALA A 141 17.42 -1.78 -23.88
N ASP A 142 17.54 -0.98 -24.95
CA ASP A 142 18.60 0.03 -25.08
C ASP A 142 18.35 1.27 -24.20
N THR A 143 17.12 1.45 -23.72
CA THR A 143 16.70 2.58 -22.89
C THR A 143 16.52 2.23 -21.41
N VAL A 144 16.36 0.93 -21.10
CA VAL A 144 16.21 0.45 -19.72
C VAL A 144 17.57 0.35 -19.04
N ILE A 145 17.66 0.83 -17.81
CA ILE A 145 18.85 0.67 -16.98
C ILE A 145 18.97 -0.80 -16.58
N ALA A 146 20.05 -1.45 -16.99
CA ALA A 146 20.36 -2.83 -16.59
C ALA A 146 20.46 -2.94 -15.05
N ASN A 147 19.76 -3.92 -14.46
CA ASN A 147 19.71 -4.15 -13.01
C ASN A 147 19.22 -2.96 -12.18
N GLY A 148 18.41 -2.07 -12.76
CA GLY A 148 17.86 -0.89 -12.11
C GLY A 148 16.60 -1.11 -11.27
N HIS A 149 16.33 -2.35 -10.83
CA HIS A 149 15.30 -2.58 -9.84
C HIS A 149 15.85 -2.09 -8.49
N ALA A 150 15.36 -0.95 -8.02
CA ALA A 150 15.68 -0.44 -6.71
C ALA A 150 15.04 -1.32 -5.63
#